data_AF-A0A957KUP6-F1
#
_entry.id   AF-A0A957KUP6-F1
#
_cell.length_a   1.000
_cell.length_b   1.000
_cell.length_c   1.000
_cell.angle_alpha   90.00
_cell.angle_beta   90.00
_cell.angle_gamma   90.00
#
_symmetry.space_group_name_H-M   'P 1'
#
loop_
_entity.id
_entity.type
_entity.pdbx_description
1 polymer ?
#
loop_
_entity_poly.entity_id
_entity_poly.type
_entity_poly.pdbx_seq_one_letter_code
_entity_poly.pdbx_strand_id
1 'polypeptide(L)'
;DPRMPTIAGLRRRGYTPEAIRLFCQRIGVDKTNSRVQIEVLENAIRDDLNARAPRVMAVLRPLKITITNFPADKVEWLDASYWPRDIDKTGSRQVPLTREIYIERSDFDVNPPADFTRLSPGGEVRLRNAYFIRCDEVVTDPASGEVTELRCTYDPDSMGKPSTAGRRRSTAIQWVSAAHALPAEVRLYSRLFTVANPDEVEEGKTFKDYLNPQSVEVVSDALVEPSLAAANAGERFQFLRHGYFIVDEDTQPGRLVFNRIVELPDSYSGKRGGDDPAPKAEPARQAAAPEPVESIGSLSEGRERARQADAELAARYTRYQEDLGLAAEQADILTGSRDLADFFETALGVGGSARTVANLITNDVQRELKDKSVAELPFTATYLGELAQIIDAGTINSNAAKTVYAEMAAGGGSPKAIVTKLGLDQSVDASELEAIIAGVLAGMPDKVGEYRGGKTSLLGMFTGQVMRATGNKADPKQVQQILKRQLEA
;
A
#
# COMPACT_ATOMS: atom_id res chain seq x y z
N ASP A 1 -2.63 28.24 -10.26
CA ASP A 1 -1.60 27.52 -9.47
C ASP A 1 -2.11 26.11 -9.15
N PRO A 2 -1.32 25.05 -9.43
CA PRO A 2 -1.65 23.64 -9.17
C PRO A 2 -1.86 23.21 -7.70
N ARG A 3 -1.64 24.10 -6.73
CA ARG A 3 -1.94 23.88 -5.29
C ARG A 3 -3.35 24.30 -4.91
N MET A 4 -4.04 25.08 -5.74
CA MET A 4 -5.35 25.64 -5.41
C MET A 4 -6.47 24.63 -5.66
N PRO A 5 -7.44 24.45 -4.73
CA PRO A 5 -8.55 23.50 -4.86
C PRO A 5 -9.60 23.90 -5.91
N THR A 6 -9.40 25.02 -6.61
CA THR A 6 -10.22 25.44 -7.76
C THR A 6 -10.14 24.44 -8.91
N ILE A 7 -11.21 24.31 -9.70
CA ILE A 7 -11.23 23.45 -10.91
C ILE A 7 -10.11 23.80 -11.90
N ALA A 8 -9.77 25.08 -12.06
CA ALA A 8 -8.64 25.51 -12.90
C ALA A 8 -7.27 25.06 -12.33
N GLY A 9 -7.09 25.17 -11.00
CA GLY A 9 -5.93 24.63 -10.29
C GLY A 9 -5.78 23.13 -10.45
N LEU A 10 -6.85 22.36 -10.20
CA LEU A 10 -6.90 20.91 -10.39
C LEU A 10 -6.62 20.51 -11.86
N ARG A 11 -7.16 21.24 -12.84
CA ARG A 11 -6.89 21.01 -14.27
C ARG A 11 -5.41 21.19 -14.60
N ARG A 12 -4.77 22.28 -14.18
CA ARG A 12 -3.32 22.52 -14.41
C ARG A 12 -2.44 21.57 -13.58
N ARG A 13 -2.92 21.14 -12.41
CA ARG A 13 -2.32 20.07 -11.61
C ARG A 13 -2.38 18.70 -12.30
N GLY A 14 -3.26 18.53 -13.29
CA GLY A 14 -3.38 17.35 -14.11
C GLY A 14 -4.46 16.37 -13.69
N TYR A 15 -5.38 16.76 -12.81
CA TYR A 15 -6.61 15.99 -12.60
C TYR A 15 -7.40 15.87 -13.90
N THR A 16 -8.05 14.73 -14.09
CA THR A 16 -8.96 14.48 -15.21
C THR A 16 -10.39 14.83 -14.81
N PRO A 17 -11.25 15.25 -15.76
CA PRO A 17 -12.69 15.35 -15.53
C PRO A 17 -13.30 14.04 -15.00
N GLU A 18 -12.76 12.91 -15.45
CA GLU A 18 -13.16 11.55 -15.06
C GLU A 18 -12.90 11.29 -13.57
N ALA A 19 -11.68 11.58 -13.09
CA ALA A 19 -11.33 11.42 -11.68
C ALA A 19 -12.15 12.33 -10.75
N ILE A 20 -12.45 13.57 -11.17
CA ILE A 20 -13.29 14.49 -10.39
C ILE A 20 -14.73 13.93 -10.28
N ARG A 21 -15.30 13.40 -11.37
CA ARG A 21 -16.61 12.75 -11.32
C ARG A 21 -16.60 11.48 -10.46
N LEU A 22 -15.56 10.67 -10.54
CA LEU A 22 -15.37 9.48 -9.71
C LEU A 22 -15.25 9.83 -8.22
N PHE A 23 -14.54 10.92 -7.88
CA PHE A 23 -14.51 11.46 -6.52
C PHE A 23 -15.91 11.86 -6.04
N CYS A 24 -16.67 12.63 -6.83
CA CYS A 24 -18.04 13.00 -6.49
C CYS A 24 -18.98 11.78 -6.32
N GLN A 25 -18.79 10.71 -7.10
CA GLN A 25 -19.54 9.46 -6.93
C GLN A 25 -19.18 8.75 -5.62
N ARG A 26 -17.89 8.72 -5.24
CA ARG A 26 -17.40 8.06 -4.02
C ARG A 26 -17.85 8.72 -2.72
N ILE A 27 -17.94 10.05 -2.70
CA ILE A 27 -18.41 10.80 -1.52
C ILE A 27 -19.94 10.79 -1.37
N GLY A 28 -20.66 10.49 -2.44
CA GLY A 28 -22.12 10.47 -2.46
C GLY A 28 -22.76 11.86 -2.33
N VAL A 29 -24.05 11.87 -2.00
CA VAL A 29 -24.83 13.08 -1.74
C VAL A 29 -25.72 12.82 -0.54
N ASP A 30 -25.49 13.56 0.55
CA ASP A 30 -26.29 13.49 1.77
C ASP A 30 -26.72 14.91 2.22
N LYS A 31 -27.37 15.01 3.39
CA LYS A 31 -27.84 16.28 3.99
C LYS A 31 -27.02 16.71 5.21
N THR A 32 -25.89 16.07 5.45
CA THR A 32 -25.05 16.23 6.63
C THR A 32 -23.71 16.85 6.25
N ASN A 33 -23.30 17.89 6.97
CA ASN A 33 -21.98 18.48 6.73
C ASN A 33 -20.89 17.47 7.11
N SER A 34 -20.14 16.99 6.12
CA SER A 34 -19.02 16.08 6.28
C SER A 34 -17.75 16.68 5.65
N ARG A 35 -16.59 16.40 6.24
CA ARG A 35 -15.28 16.77 5.68
C ARG A 35 -14.61 15.50 5.16
N VAL A 36 -14.38 15.45 3.85
CA VAL A 36 -13.79 14.28 3.18
C VAL A 36 -12.27 14.39 3.20
N GLN A 37 -11.60 13.28 3.51
CA GLN A 37 -10.14 13.15 3.39
C GLN A 37 -9.70 13.32 1.93
N ILE A 38 -8.69 14.17 1.70
CA ILE A 38 -8.18 14.51 0.37
C ILE A 38 -7.56 13.29 -0.34
N GLU A 39 -7.16 12.28 0.42
CA GLU A 39 -6.74 10.96 -0.01
C GLU A 39 -7.81 10.26 -0.90
N VAL A 40 -9.11 10.54 -0.69
CA VAL A 40 -10.20 10.00 -1.52
C VAL A 40 -10.16 10.59 -2.94
N LEU A 41 -9.85 11.89 -3.05
CA LEU A 41 -9.65 12.58 -4.33
C LEU A 41 -8.36 12.12 -5.02
N GLU A 42 -7.29 11.90 -4.26
CA GLU A 42 -6.02 11.36 -4.77
C GLU A 42 -6.16 9.93 -5.28
N ASN A 43 -6.90 9.08 -4.58
CA ASN A 43 -7.18 7.72 -5.05
C ASN A 43 -8.02 7.74 -6.34
N ALA A 44 -9.03 8.61 -6.44
CA ALA A 44 -9.82 8.73 -7.67
C ALA A 44 -8.98 9.11 -8.91
N ILE A 45 -7.93 9.94 -8.76
CA ILE A 45 -7.02 10.25 -9.88
C ILE A 45 -5.95 9.17 -10.09
N ARG A 46 -5.48 8.47 -9.05
CA ARG A 46 -4.59 7.29 -9.21
C ARG A 46 -5.29 6.19 -10.02
N ASP A 47 -6.55 5.90 -9.71
CA ASP A 47 -7.32 4.86 -10.38
C ASP A 47 -7.57 5.18 -11.86
N ASP A 48 -7.98 6.41 -12.16
CA ASP A 48 -8.19 6.86 -13.54
C ASP A 48 -6.89 6.88 -14.37
N LEU A 49 -5.77 7.33 -13.77
CA LEU A 49 -4.50 7.39 -14.47
C LEU A 49 -3.78 6.04 -14.58
N ASN A 50 -4.03 5.08 -13.69
CA ASN A 50 -3.45 3.74 -13.81
C ASN A 50 -3.81 3.07 -15.15
N ALA A 51 -5.05 3.25 -15.62
CA ALA A 51 -5.49 2.73 -16.92
C ALA A 51 -5.13 3.64 -18.12
N ARG A 52 -4.74 4.91 -17.89
CA ARG A 52 -4.62 5.93 -18.94
C ARG A 52 -3.22 6.49 -19.20
N ALA A 53 -2.34 6.50 -18.21
CA ALA A 53 -1.02 7.12 -18.33
C ALA A 53 0.04 6.11 -18.85
N PRO A 54 0.72 6.39 -19.97
CA PRO A 54 1.89 5.63 -20.39
C PRO A 54 3.02 5.75 -19.35
N ARG A 55 3.78 4.66 -19.16
CA ARG A 55 4.88 4.52 -18.20
C ARG A 55 6.20 4.89 -18.87
N VAL A 56 6.91 5.85 -18.29
CA VAL A 56 8.20 6.37 -18.77
C VAL A 56 9.20 6.49 -17.62
N MET A 57 10.49 6.55 -17.95
CA MET A 57 11.58 6.72 -17.00
C MET A 57 11.94 8.20 -16.87
N ALA A 58 12.03 8.62 -15.62
CA ALA A 58 12.57 9.91 -15.22
C ALA A 58 13.48 9.68 -14.02
N VAL A 59 14.57 10.45 -13.98
CA VAL A 59 15.50 10.53 -12.86
C VAL A 59 15.41 11.95 -12.31
N LEU A 60 14.82 12.10 -11.12
CA LEU A 60 14.57 13.40 -10.53
C LEU A 60 15.80 13.95 -9.82
N ARG A 61 16.51 13.12 -9.04
CA ARG A 61 17.75 13.53 -8.35
C ARG A 61 18.91 12.68 -8.88
N PRO A 62 19.58 13.10 -9.97
CA PRO A 62 20.55 12.26 -10.68
C PRO A 62 21.78 11.89 -9.85
N LEU A 63 22.16 10.62 -9.95
CA LEU A 63 23.47 10.09 -9.60
C LEU A 63 24.05 9.38 -10.82
N LYS A 64 25.27 9.77 -11.23
CA LYS A 64 25.93 9.24 -12.43
C LYS A 64 26.40 7.81 -12.21
N ILE A 65 26.23 6.95 -13.22
CA ILE A 65 26.86 5.64 -13.33
C ILE A 65 27.68 5.57 -14.62
N THR A 66 28.92 5.09 -14.50
CA THR A 66 29.76 4.66 -15.64
C THR A 66 29.82 3.14 -15.67
N ILE A 67 29.22 2.51 -16.70
CA ILE A 67 29.27 1.06 -16.92
C ILE A 67 30.61 0.71 -17.59
N THR A 68 31.60 0.37 -16.77
CA THR A 68 33.02 0.24 -17.12
C THR A 68 33.33 -0.78 -18.21
N ASN A 69 32.56 -1.88 -18.32
CA ASN A 69 32.68 -2.90 -19.36
C ASN A 69 31.69 -2.71 -20.55
N PHE A 70 30.88 -1.65 -20.58
CA PHE A 70 30.07 -1.31 -21.75
C PHE A 70 30.90 -0.47 -22.76
N PRO A 71 30.91 -0.78 -24.06
CA PRO A 71 31.73 -0.07 -25.04
C PRO A 71 31.37 1.42 -25.13
N ALA A 72 32.38 2.29 -25.21
CA ALA A 72 32.19 3.75 -25.13
C ALA A 72 31.29 4.30 -26.25
N ASP A 73 31.55 3.88 -27.50
CA ASP A 73 30.85 4.38 -28.69
C ASP A 73 29.55 3.60 -29.02
N LYS A 74 29.13 2.67 -28.15
CA LYS A 74 27.91 1.88 -28.37
C LYS A 74 26.69 2.63 -27.80
N VAL A 75 25.66 2.75 -28.63
CA VAL A 75 24.28 3.00 -28.20
C VAL A 75 23.49 1.73 -28.48
N GLU A 76 22.82 1.18 -27.47
CA GLU A 76 21.94 0.02 -27.61
C GLU A 76 20.50 0.45 -27.35
N TRP A 77 19.64 0.32 -28.36
CA TRP A 77 18.24 0.72 -28.25
C TRP A 77 17.41 -0.46 -27.75
N LEU A 78 16.82 -0.30 -26.57
CA LEU A 78 16.06 -1.31 -25.85
C LEU A 78 14.56 -1.03 -26.01
N ASP A 79 13.77 -2.07 -26.29
CA ASP A 79 12.32 -1.93 -26.35
C ASP A 79 11.70 -1.89 -24.94
N ALA A 80 10.85 -0.89 -24.71
CA ALA A 80 10.19 -0.66 -23.43
C ALA A 80 8.69 -0.38 -23.62
N SER A 81 7.84 -1.32 -23.20
CA SER A 81 6.38 -1.12 -23.17
C SER A 81 5.99 0.14 -22.38
N TYR A 82 5.05 0.91 -22.91
CA TYR A 82 4.38 2.00 -22.20
C TYR A 82 3.37 1.48 -21.16
N TRP A 83 2.93 0.24 -21.27
CA TRP A 83 1.84 -0.32 -20.45
C TRP A 83 2.33 -1.52 -19.65
N PRO A 84 1.92 -1.67 -18.38
CA PRO A 84 2.13 -2.90 -17.63
C PRO A 84 1.19 -4.00 -18.15
N ARG A 85 1.48 -5.27 -17.81
CA ARG A 85 0.80 -6.44 -18.42
C ARG A 85 -0.68 -6.55 -18.09
N ASP A 86 -1.14 -5.88 -17.04
CA ASP A 86 -2.52 -5.82 -16.55
C ASP A 86 -3.39 -4.77 -17.25
N ILE A 87 -2.80 -3.93 -18.12
CA ILE A 87 -3.54 -2.92 -18.90
C ILE A 87 -3.60 -3.38 -20.36
N ASP A 88 -4.82 -3.60 -20.87
CA ASP A 88 -5.09 -3.96 -22.27
C ASP A 88 -4.86 -2.77 -23.22
N LYS A 89 -3.57 -2.45 -23.42
CA LYS A 89 -3.08 -1.46 -24.38
C LYS A 89 -1.73 -1.89 -24.93
N THR A 90 -1.57 -1.71 -26.23
CA THR A 90 -0.31 -1.92 -26.93
C THR A 90 0.48 -0.61 -27.04
N GLY A 91 1.76 -0.74 -27.39
CA GLY A 91 2.67 0.39 -27.60
C GLY A 91 3.93 0.29 -26.75
N SER A 92 5.08 0.40 -27.41
CA SER A 92 6.39 0.47 -26.81
C SER A 92 7.16 1.69 -27.33
N ARG A 93 8.36 1.89 -26.79
CA ARG A 93 9.32 2.90 -27.25
C ARG A 93 10.72 2.33 -27.21
N GLN A 94 11.63 2.99 -27.94
CA GLN A 94 13.05 2.68 -27.90
C GLN A 94 13.72 3.55 -26.83
N VAL A 95 14.42 2.91 -25.90
CA VAL A 95 15.18 3.55 -24.82
C VAL A 95 16.67 3.30 -25.06
N PRO A 96 17.51 4.33 -25.23
CA PRO A 96 18.94 4.13 -25.46
C PRO A 96 19.65 3.78 -24.14
N LEU A 97 20.41 2.69 -24.15
CA LEU A 97 21.44 2.37 -23.18
C LEU A 97 22.80 2.80 -23.74
N THR A 98 23.58 3.47 -22.91
CA THR A 98 24.94 3.94 -23.20
C THR A 98 25.86 3.58 -22.04
N ARG A 99 27.18 3.71 -22.25
CA ARG A 99 28.19 3.55 -21.19
C ARG A 99 27.90 4.39 -19.94
N GLU A 100 27.48 5.63 -20.13
CA GLU A 100 27.11 6.53 -19.03
C GLU A 100 25.58 6.64 -18.92
N ILE A 101 25.06 6.48 -17.70
CA ILE A 101 23.65 6.62 -17.36
C ILE A 101 23.48 7.40 -16.06
N TYR A 102 22.26 7.84 -15.77
CA TYR A 102 21.86 8.35 -14.46
C TYR A 102 20.81 7.42 -13.83
N ILE A 103 20.86 7.30 -12.50
CA ILE A 103 19.83 6.68 -11.64
C ILE A 103 19.38 7.69 -10.59
N GLU A 104 18.34 7.38 -9.81
CA GLU A 104 18.05 8.15 -8.60
C GLU A 104 19.16 8.04 -7.57
N ARG A 105 19.53 9.15 -6.95
CA ARG A 105 20.41 9.20 -5.77
C ARG A 105 19.89 8.32 -4.63
N SER A 106 18.58 8.18 -4.47
CA SER A 106 17.94 7.30 -3.46
C SER A 106 17.91 5.82 -3.82
N ASP A 107 18.42 5.42 -4.99
CA ASP A 107 18.59 4.02 -5.39
C ASP A 107 20.00 3.49 -5.11
N PHE A 108 20.86 4.30 -4.50
CA PHE A 108 22.16 3.89 -3.97
C PHE A 108 22.27 4.21 -2.48
N ASP A 109 22.86 3.30 -1.72
CA ASP A 109 23.28 3.55 -0.33
C ASP A 109 24.64 2.86 -0.06
N VAL A 110 25.55 3.58 0.57
CA VAL A 110 26.88 3.07 0.98
C VAL A 110 26.75 2.08 2.15
N ASN A 111 25.82 2.35 3.06
CA ASN A 111 25.57 1.55 4.25
C ASN A 111 24.09 1.11 4.26
N PRO A 112 23.68 0.31 3.24
CA PRO A 112 22.28 0.01 2.99
C PRO A 112 21.65 -0.74 4.16
N PRO A 113 20.38 -0.48 4.51
CA PRO A 113 19.64 -1.39 5.37
C PRO A 113 19.50 -2.78 4.73
N ALA A 114 19.32 -3.82 5.55
CA ALA A 114 19.13 -5.20 5.08
C ALA A 114 17.86 -5.36 4.21
N ASP A 115 16.83 -4.55 4.42
CA ASP A 115 15.64 -4.50 3.56
C ASP A 115 15.85 -3.71 2.24
N PHE A 116 16.99 -3.04 2.08
CA PHE A 116 17.33 -2.33 0.86
C PHE A 116 17.51 -3.29 -0.31
N THR A 117 16.69 -3.13 -1.34
CA THR A 117 16.70 -3.93 -2.57
C THR A 117 17.31 -3.19 -3.77
N ARG A 118 17.99 -2.06 -3.57
CA ARG A 118 18.63 -1.26 -4.63
C ARG A 118 20.15 -1.37 -4.56
N LEU A 119 20.88 -0.47 -5.21
CA LEU A 119 22.32 -0.59 -5.43
C LEU A 119 23.14 -0.24 -4.17
N SER A 120 24.23 -0.95 -3.94
CA SER A 120 25.14 -0.74 -2.80
C SER A 120 26.55 -1.18 -3.19
N PRO A 121 27.61 -0.79 -2.45
CA PRO A 121 28.99 -1.20 -2.76
C PRO A 121 29.12 -2.73 -2.88
N GLY A 122 29.66 -3.23 -3.99
CA GLY A 122 29.74 -4.65 -4.32
C GLY A 122 28.41 -5.35 -4.65
N GLY A 123 27.28 -4.68 -4.45
CA GLY A 123 25.93 -5.20 -4.71
C GLY A 123 25.50 -5.08 -6.18
N GLU A 124 24.50 -5.88 -6.55
CA GLU A 124 23.88 -5.86 -7.89
C GLU A 124 22.44 -5.32 -7.86
N VAL A 125 22.06 -4.57 -8.90
CA VAL A 125 20.68 -4.11 -9.14
C VAL A 125 20.28 -4.34 -10.59
N ARG A 126 18.99 -4.59 -10.85
CA ARG A 126 18.45 -4.64 -12.21
C ARG A 126 18.12 -3.23 -12.70
N LEU A 127 18.62 -2.86 -13.88
CA LEU A 127 18.11 -1.71 -14.60
C LEU A 127 16.78 -2.06 -15.27
N ARG A 128 15.77 -1.20 -15.13
CA ARG A 128 14.42 -1.44 -15.69
C ARG A 128 14.49 -1.63 -17.20
N ASN A 129 13.89 -2.71 -17.70
CA ASN A 129 13.90 -3.11 -19.11
C ASN A 129 15.32 -3.28 -19.70
N ALA A 130 16.31 -3.57 -18.86
CA ALA A 130 17.71 -3.68 -19.24
C ALA A 130 18.44 -4.74 -18.37
N TYR A 131 19.77 -4.65 -18.35
CA TYR A 131 20.69 -5.59 -17.70
C TYR A 131 20.74 -5.45 -16.17
N PHE A 132 21.31 -6.45 -15.47
CA PHE A 132 21.88 -6.26 -14.14
C PHE A 132 23.19 -5.47 -14.22
N ILE A 133 23.41 -4.60 -13.24
CA ILE A 133 24.71 -3.96 -12.99
C ILE A 133 25.19 -4.25 -11.56
N ARG A 134 26.50 -4.31 -11.35
CA ARG A 134 27.18 -4.40 -10.05
C ARG A 134 27.92 -3.10 -9.77
N CYS A 135 27.87 -2.57 -8.54
CA CYS A 135 28.70 -1.42 -8.14
C CYS A 135 30.10 -1.90 -7.72
N ASP A 136 31.12 -1.57 -8.51
CA ASP A 136 32.50 -2.00 -8.27
C ASP A 136 33.34 -0.94 -7.55
N GLU A 137 33.10 0.35 -7.82
CA GLU A 137 33.78 1.48 -7.20
C GLU A 137 32.81 2.64 -6.95
N VAL A 138 32.96 3.30 -5.81
CA VAL A 138 32.18 4.49 -5.41
C VAL A 138 33.11 5.68 -5.44
N VAL A 139 32.82 6.67 -6.28
CA VAL A 139 33.59 7.91 -6.39
C VAL A 139 32.90 8.99 -5.55
N THR A 140 33.65 9.58 -4.63
CA THR A 140 33.19 10.68 -3.77
C THR A 140 33.94 11.97 -4.06
N ASP A 141 33.29 13.10 -3.81
CA ASP A 141 33.96 14.40 -3.80
C ASP A 141 35.00 14.46 -2.66
N PRO A 142 36.25 14.87 -2.91
CA PRO A 142 37.29 14.91 -1.87
C PRO A 142 37.07 15.92 -0.74
N ALA A 143 36.20 16.92 -0.90
CA ALA A 143 35.96 17.98 0.08
C ALA A 143 34.69 17.76 0.89
N SER A 144 33.59 17.32 0.27
CA SER A 144 32.31 17.05 0.95
C SER A 144 32.13 15.60 1.38
N GLY A 145 32.83 14.66 0.74
CA GLY A 145 32.61 13.22 0.91
C GLY A 145 31.32 12.70 0.25
N GLU A 146 30.59 13.54 -0.49
CA GLU A 146 29.37 13.14 -1.18
C GLU A 146 29.67 12.20 -2.37
N VAL A 147 28.81 11.21 -2.60
CA VAL A 147 28.92 10.30 -3.76
C VAL A 147 28.55 11.05 -5.05
N THR A 148 29.50 11.14 -5.99
CA THR A 148 29.37 11.87 -7.26
C THR A 148 29.16 10.93 -8.46
N GLU A 149 29.82 9.77 -8.46
CA GLU A 149 29.73 8.78 -9.55
C GLU A 149 29.85 7.37 -8.98
N LEU A 150 29.11 6.41 -9.55
CA LEU A 150 29.34 4.99 -9.35
C LEU A 150 29.98 4.39 -10.60
N ARG A 151 30.99 3.56 -10.43
CA ARG A 151 31.55 2.76 -11.51
C ARG A 151 31.07 1.34 -11.35
N CYS A 152 30.38 0.87 -12.39
CA CYS A 152 29.70 -0.40 -12.38
C CYS A 152 30.21 -1.31 -13.50
N THR A 153 29.98 -2.60 -13.37
CA THR A 153 29.99 -3.55 -14.49
C THR A 153 28.57 -4.01 -14.78
N TYR A 154 28.26 -4.34 -16.03
CA TYR A 154 26.99 -5.00 -16.40
C TYR A 154 27.22 -6.48 -16.75
N ASP A 155 26.19 -7.29 -16.56
CA ASP A 155 26.14 -8.68 -17.02
C ASP A 155 25.47 -8.76 -18.41
N PRO A 156 26.21 -9.03 -19.51
CA PRO A 156 25.64 -9.12 -20.85
C PRO A 156 24.61 -10.25 -21.01
N ASP A 157 24.70 -11.29 -20.19
CA ASP A 157 23.78 -12.43 -20.24
C ASP A 157 22.47 -12.19 -19.49
N SER A 158 22.29 -11.05 -18.82
CA SER A 158 21.12 -10.81 -17.96
C SER A 158 19.86 -10.29 -18.66
N MET A 159 19.95 -9.80 -19.90
CA MET A 159 18.84 -9.12 -20.57
C MET A 159 17.60 -10.01 -20.70
N GLY A 160 16.46 -9.53 -20.20
CA GLY A 160 15.18 -10.26 -20.23
C GLY A 160 15.10 -11.53 -19.37
N LYS A 161 16.23 -12.06 -18.87
CA LYS A 161 16.26 -13.29 -18.06
C LYS A 161 15.77 -13.05 -16.62
N PRO A 162 15.23 -14.06 -15.92
CA PRO A 162 15.02 -13.99 -14.47
C PRO A 162 16.32 -13.73 -13.69
N SER A 163 16.20 -13.47 -12.39
CA SER A 163 17.38 -13.45 -11.52
C SER A 163 17.95 -14.86 -11.38
N THR A 164 19.20 -15.08 -11.74
CA THR A 164 19.86 -16.39 -11.60
C THR A 164 20.06 -16.76 -10.13
N ALA A 165 20.11 -18.06 -9.84
CA ALA A 165 20.41 -18.56 -8.51
C ALA A 165 21.77 -18.01 -8.03
N GLY A 166 21.79 -17.42 -6.84
CA GLY A 166 22.96 -16.76 -6.25
C GLY A 166 22.92 -15.22 -6.25
N ARG A 167 22.09 -14.58 -7.08
CA ARG A 167 21.91 -13.12 -7.04
C ARG A 167 21.05 -12.66 -5.85
N ARG A 168 21.47 -11.58 -5.17
CA ARG A 168 20.64 -10.90 -4.16
C ARG A 168 19.35 -10.39 -4.81
N ARG A 169 18.21 -10.59 -4.15
CA ARG A 169 16.93 -10.00 -4.57
C ARG A 169 17.07 -8.47 -4.66
N SER A 170 16.88 -7.93 -5.85
CA SER A 170 16.86 -6.49 -6.09
C SER A 170 15.59 -6.04 -6.81
N THR A 171 15.15 -4.82 -6.52
CA THR A 171 14.05 -4.14 -7.21
C THR A 171 14.62 -3.49 -8.46
N ALA A 172 13.94 -3.64 -9.61
CA ALA A 172 14.39 -3.02 -10.84
C ALA A 172 14.23 -1.48 -10.75
N ILE A 173 15.33 -0.75 -10.89
CA ILE A 173 15.39 0.71 -10.79
C ILE A 173 15.27 1.38 -12.17
N GLN A 174 14.63 2.55 -12.23
CA GLN A 174 14.61 3.39 -13.42
C GLN A 174 15.94 4.11 -13.61
N TRP A 175 16.23 4.44 -14.87
CA TRP A 175 17.50 5.03 -15.29
C TRP A 175 17.29 5.78 -16.60
N VAL A 176 18.24 6.64 -16.99
CA VAL A 176 18.25 7.32 -18.30
C VAL A 176 19.68 7.41 -18.84
N SER A 177 19.87 7.34 -20.17
CA SER A 177 21.19 7.53 -20.81
C SER A 177 21.68 8.96 -20.64
N ALA A 178 22.93 9.13 -20.20
CA ALA A 178 23.51 10.46 -19.99
C ALA A 178 23.62 11.30 -21.27
N ALA A 179 23.78 10.64 -22.44
CA ALA A 179 23.92 11.30 -23.74
C ALA A 179 22.58 11.60 -24.44
N HIS A 180 21.47 10.99 -24.00
CA HIS A 180 20.16 11.10 -24.67
C HIS A 180 19.03 11.56 -23.75
N ALA A 181 19.26 11.68 -22.44
CA ALA A 181 18.26 12.21 -21.53
C ALA A 181 18.00 13.70 -21.81
N LEU A 182 16.75 14.11 -21.62
CA LEU A 182 16.31 15.48 -21.80
C LEU A 182 16.26 16.17 -20.43
N PRO A 183 16.78 17.39 -20.28
CA PRO A 183 16.62 18.17 -19.06
C PRO A 183 15.15 18.58 -18.90
N ALA A 184 14.65 18.51 -17.67
CA ALA A 184 13.29 18.88 -17.32
C ALA A 184 13.23 19.59 -15.97
N GLU A 185 12.32 20.57 -15.85
CA GLU A 185 11.89 21.08 -14.56
C GLU A 185 10.72 20.22 -14.05
N VAL A 186 10.84 19.69 -12.84
CA VAL A 186 9.81 18.85 -12.22
C VAL A 186 9.33 19.50 -10.92
N ARG A 187 8.03 19.79 -10.87
CA ARG A 187 7.37 20.45 -9.74
C ARG A 187 6.67 19.42 -8.86
N LEU A 188 7.28 19.11 -7.72
CA LEU A 188 6.79 18.15 -6.74
C LEU A 188 5.91 18.88 -5.72
N TYR A 189 4.61 18.83 -5.96
CA TYR A 189 3.63 19.48 -5.09
C TYR A 189 3.22 18.58 -3.91
N SER A 190 3.03 19.20 -2.74
CA SER A 190 2.51 18.59 -1.50
C SER A 190 1.18 19.26 -1.08
N ARG A 191 0.69 18.96 0.14
CA ARG A 191 -0.46 19.64 0.76
C ARG A 191 -0.18 21.15 0.86
N LEU A 192 -1.18 21.99 0.58
CA LEU A 192 -1.04 23.46 0.67
C LEU A 192 -0.96 23.95 2.12
N PHE A 193 -1.55 23.21 3.06
CA PHE A 193 -1.58 23.53 4.48
C PHE A 193 -0.92 22.43 5.31
N THR A 194 -0.39 22.80 6.48
CA THR A 194 0.23 21.89 7.45
C THR A 194 -0.79 21.26 8.42
N VAL A 195 -2.03 21.76 8.45
CA VAL A 195 -3.12 21.27 9.31
C VAL A 195 -4.29 20.71 8.49
N ALA A 196 -5.03 19.77 9.06
CA ALA A 196 -6.15 19.10 8.40
C ALA A 196 -7.38 20.02 8.19
N ASN A 197 -7.59 21.00 9.07
CA ASN A 197 -8.62 22.02 8.91
C ASN A 197 -8.03 23.44 9.07
N PRO A 198 -7.64 24.12 7.97
CA PRO A 198 -7.11 25.48 8.02
C PRO A 198 -8.20 26.55 8.33
N ASP A 199 -9.47 26.15 8.37
CA ASP A 199 -10.59 27.03 8.78
C ASP A 199 -10.74 27.08 10.32
N GLU A 200 -10.21 26.08 11.04
CA GLU A 200 -10.14 26.06 12.51
C GLU A 200 -8.87 26.77 12.97
N VAL A 201 -8.97 28.10 13.09
CA VAL A 201 -7.85 28.98 13.40
C VAL A 201 -7.74 29.23 14.90
N GLU A 202 -6.54 29.03 15.47
CA GLU A 202 -6.23 29.38 16.86
C GLU A 202 -6.32 30.90 17.11
N GLU A 203 -6.60 31.30 18.35
CA GLU A 203 -6.66 32.71 18.75
C GLU A 203 -5.36 33.45 18.41
N GLY A 204 -5.48 34.59 17.71
CA GLY A 204 -4.35 35.40 17.26
C GLY A 204 -3.67 34.94 15.96
N LYS A 205 -4.07 33.82 15.36
CA LYS A 205 -3.56 33.35 14.05
C LYS A 205 -4.54 33.65 12.90
N THR A 206 -4.13 33.30 11.69
CA THR A 206 -4.93 33.26 10.46
C THR A 206 -4.69 31.94 9.72
N PHE A 207 -5.54 31.58 8.76
CA PHE A 207 -5.32 30.39 7.91
C PHE A 207 -3.96 30.42 7.16
N LYS A 208 -3.37 31.61 6.96
CA LYS A 208 -2.08 31.78 6.28
C LYS A 208 -0.90 31.27 7.10
N ASP A 209 -1.03 31.29 8.43
CA ASP A 209 0.01 30.81 9.35
C ASP A 209 0.16 29.27 9.30
N TYR A 210 -0.81 28.58 8.69
CA TYR A 210 -0.76 27.15 8.41
C TYR A 210 -0.34 26.82 6.96
N LEU A 211 0.08 27.79 6.14
CA LEU A 211 0.57 27.51 4.79
C LEU A 211 1.84 26.66 4.86
N ASN A 212 1.89 25.58 4.09
CA ASN A 212 3.05 24.71 3.98
C ASN A 212 4.12 25.37 3.07
N PRO A 213 5.29 25.77 3.59
CA PRO A 213 6.35 26.35 2.76
C PRO A 213 6.94 25.30 1.80
N GLN A 214 6.86 24.00 2.12
CA GLN A 214 7.19 22.87 1.26
C GLN A 214 5.97 22.38 0.42
N SER A 215 4.95 23.23 0.18
CA SER A 215 3.81 22.90 -0.69
C SER A 215 4.19 22.70 -2.16
N VAL A 216 5.39 23.13 -2.57
CA VAL A 216 6.02 22.81 -3.85
C VAL A 216 7.54 22.78 -3.70
N GLU A 217 8.16 21.69 -4.15
CA GLU A 217 9.60 21.60 -4.45
C GLU A 217 9.76 21.70 -5.98
N VAL A 218 10.74 22.49 -6.44
CA VAL A 218 11.08 22.61 -7.86
C VAL A 218 12.44 21.94 -8.08
N VAL A 219 12.44 20.83 -8.81
CA VAL A 219 13.63 20.06 -9.17
C VAL A 219 14.04 20.48 -10.58
N SER A 220 15.15 21.21 -10.70
CA SER A 220 15.60 21.81 -11.97
C SER A 220 16.60 20.95 -12.76
N ASP A 221 17.16 19.93 -12.12
CA ASP A 221 18.20 19.03 -12.61
C ASP A 221 17.65 17.64 -12.99
N ALA A 222 16.33 17.49 -13.04
CA ALA A 222 15.69 16.24 -13.44
C ALA A 222 15.97 15.91 -14.91
N LEU A 223 16.13 14.62 -15.18
CA LEU A 223 16.45 14.06 -16.48
C LEU A 223 15.36 13.05 -16.88
N VAL A 224 14.79 13.23 -18.07
CA VAL A 224 13.72 12.34 -18.58
C VAL A 224 14.16 11.62 -19.85
N GLU A 225 13.57 10.45 -20.13
CA GLU A 225 13.91 9.67 -21.32
C GLU A 225 13.56 10.38 -22.65
N PRO A 226 14.30 10.11 -23.75
CA PRO A 226 14.14 10.83 -25.02
C PRO A 226 12.78 10.68 -25.70
N SER A 227 11.96 9.69 -25.33
CA SER A 227 10.61 9.55 -25.91
C SER A 227 9.71 10.75 -25.61
N LEU A 228 10.05 11.54 -24.58
CA LEU A 228 9.33 12.73 -24.16
C LEU A 228 9.71 14.00 -24.95
N ALA A 229 10.64 13.92 -25.93
CA ALA A 229 11.01 15.05 -26.79
C ALA A 229 9.81 15.64 -27.57
N ALA A 230 8.81 14.80 -27.87
CA ALA A 230 7.59 15.18 -28.59
C ALA A 230 6.37 15.36 -27.66
N ALA A 231 6.58 15.40 -26.33
CA ALA A 231 5.49 15.49 -25.36
C ALA A 231 4.81 16.86 -25.37
N ASN A 232 3.47 16.88 -25.45
CA ASN A 232 2.68 18.09 -25.59
C ASN A 232 2.08 18.55 -24.25
N ALA A 233 1.90 19.86 -24.07
CA ALA A 233 1.24 20.42 -22.89
C ALA A 233 -0.14 19.76 -22.66
N GLY A 234 -0.39 19.29 -21.43
CA GLY A 234 -1.60 18.56 -21.06
C GLY A 234 -1.52 17.03 -21.17
N GLU A 235 -0.50 16.46 -21.82
CA GLU A 235 -0.24 15.02 -21.81
C GLU A 235 0.19 14.54 -20.42
N ARG A 236 -0.14 13.28 -20.10
CA ARG A 236 0.05 12.70 -18.77
C ARG A 236 0.84 11.40 -18.85
N PHE A 237 1.76 11.22 -17.92
CA PHE A 237 2.68 10.09 -17.87
C PHE A 237 2.76 9.55 -16.44
N GLN A 238 3.00 8.24 -16.29
CA GLN A 238 3.51 7.70 -15.03
C GLN A 238 5.03 7.70 -15.10
N PHE A 239 5.69 8.51 -14.29
CA PHE A 239 7.14 8.38 -14.08
C PHE A 239 7.35 7.19 -13.14
N LEU A 240 8.04 6.16 -13.64
CA LEU A 240 8.22 4.90 -12.93
C LEU A 240 8.77 5.13 -11.51
N ARG A 241 8.14 4.49 -10.53
CA ARG A 241 8.41 4.59 -9.08
C ARG A 241 8.17 5.95 -8.41
N HIS A 242 7.84 7.02 -9.16
CA HIS A 242 7.58 8.35 -8.59
C HIS A 242 6.11 8.69 -8.43
N GLY A 243 5.32 8.55 -9.50
CA GLY A 243 3.96 9.08 -9.52
C GLY A 243 3.45 9.36 -10.92
N TYR A 244 2.31 10.04 -10.97
CA TYR A 244 1.73 10.54 -12.21
C TYR A 244 2.05 12.01 -12.39
N PHE A 245 2.38 12.40 -13.62
CA PHE A 245 2.85 13.73 -14.00
C PHE A 245 2.09 14.23 -15.21
N ILE A 246 1.92 15.55 -15.33
CA ILE A 246 1.36 16.23 -16.50
C ILE A 246 2.41 17.20 -17.07
N VAL A 247 2.52 17.28 -18.40
CA VAL A 247 3.29 18.34 -19.07
C VAL A 247 2.58 19.66 -18.84
N ASP A 248 3.24 20.60 -18.16
CA ASP A 248 2.67 21.89 -17.80
C ASP A 248 2.65 22.86 -19.00
N GLU A 249 1.77 23.86 -18.94
CA GLU A 249 1.67 24.92 -19.96
C GLU A 249 2.91 25.83 -20.05
N ASP A 250 3.79 25.83 -19.03
CA ASP A 250 5.07 26.52 -19.06
C ASP A 250 6.15 25.81 -19.91
N THR A 251 5.86 24.62 -20.48
CA THR A 251 6.80 23.87 -21.33
C THR A 251 7.18 24.64 -22.59
N GLN A 252 8.45 24.57 -23.01
CA GLN A 252 8.99 25.28 -24.17
C GLN A 252 9.96 24.40 -24.97
N PRO A 253 10.24 24.69 -26.25
CA PRO A 253 11.27 23.99 -27.02
C PRO A 253 12.62 23.99 -26.27
N GLY A 254 13.14 22.81 -25.95
CA GLY A 254 14.38 22.64 -25.18
C GLY A 254 14.24 22.74 -23.65
N ARG A 255 13.04 22.97 -23.10
CA ARG A 255 12.75 22.99 -21.65
C ARG A 255 11.39 22.35 -21.37
N LEU A 256 11.42 21.06 -21.04
CA LEU A 256 10.24 20.35 -20.55
C LEU A 256 9.91 20.78 -19.12
N VAL A 257 8.62 20.97 -18.81
CA VAL A 257 8.14 21.28 -17.47
C VAL A 257 7.04 20.29 -17.09
N PHE A 258 7.18 19.60 -15.97
CA PHE A 258 6.21 18.61 -15.47
C PHE A 258 5.70 18.97 -14.08
N ASN A 259 4.38 18.92 -13.90
CA ASN A 259 3.76 18.96 -12.57
C ASN A 259 3.50 17.53 -12.09
N ARG A 260 3.92 17.18 -10.86
CA ARG A 260 3.47 15.94 -10.23
C ARG A 260 1.99 16.05 -9.88
N ILE A 261 1.15 15.25 -10.52
CA ILE A 261 -0.29 15.16 -10.24
C ILE A 261 -0.45 14.57 -8.84
N VAL A 262 0.03 13.34 -8.65
CA VAL A 262 -0.09 12.56 -7.41
C VAL A 262 1.04 11.53 -7.33
N GLU A 263 1.49 11.20 -6.13
CA GLU A 263 2.44 10.10 -5.86
C GLU A 263 1.78 8.73 -6.06
N LEU A 264 2.59 7.69 -6.27
CA LEU A 264 2.10 6.30 -6.20
C LEU A 264 1.68 5.96 -4.76
N PRO A 265 0.79 4.97 -4.54
CA PRO A 265 0.54 4.46 -3.21
C PRO A 265 1.82 3.86 -2.62
N ASP A 266 2.11 4.14 -1.35
CA ASP A 266 3.13 3.39 -0.62
C ASP A 266 2.70 1.93 -0.52
N SER A 267 3.46 1.02 -1.13
CA SER A 267 3.28 -0.43 -0.99
C SER A 267 3.68 -0.96 0.41
N TYR A 268 3.85 -0.05 1.38
CA TYR A 268 4.25 -0.28 2.77
C TYR A 268 3.28 0.42 3.75
N SER A 269 1.97 0.41 3.47
CA SER A 269 0.94 0.89 4.39
C SER A 269 0.73 -0.07 5.59
N GLY A 270 1.75 -0.21 6.43
CA GLY A 270 1.77 -1.02 7.65
C GLY A 270 2.21 -0.19 8.86
N LYS A 271 1.28 0.60 9.42
CA LYS A 271 1.45 1.45 10.62
C LYS A 271 2.63 2.44 10.58
N ARG A 272 2.36 3.67 10.14
CA ARG A 272 2.78 4.86 10.89
C ARG A 272 1.55 5.69 11.24
N GLY A 273 1.18 5.68 12.53
CA GLY A 273 0.36 6.76 13.08
C GLY A 273 1.21 8.02 13.18
N GLY A 274 0.58 9.19 13.17
CA GLY A 274 1.29 10.47 13.08
C GLY A 274 2.31 10.69 14.20
N ASP A 275 3.57 10.76 13.81
CA ASP A 275 4.48 11.89 14.05
C ASP A 275 5.79 11.60 13.30
N ASP A 276 6.24 12.53 12.46
CA ASP A 276 7.51 12.39 11.75
C ASP A 276 8.67 12.77 12.68
N PRO A 277 9.63 11.85 12.87
CA PRO A 277 11.03 12.27 12.81
C PRO A 277 11.85 11.45 11.81
N ALA A 278 12.93 12.08 11.34
CA ALA A 278 13.84 11.61 10.31
C ALA A 278 14.40 10.17 10.53
N PRO A 279 14.72 9.43 9.45
CA PRO A 279 15.05 8.02 9.54
C PRO A 279 16.44 7.73 10.12
N LYS A 280 16.51 6.73 11.02
CA LYS A 280 17.72 5.93 11.25
C LYS A 280 17.38 4.44 11.36
N ALA A 281 18.09 3.66 10.54
CA ALA A 281 18.38 2.22 10.53
C ALA A 281 17.81 1.29 11.65
N GLU A 282 17.16 0.17 11.26
CA GLU A 282 17.65 -1.17 11.64
C GLU A 282 16.61 -2.35 11.70
N PRO A 283 17.01 -3.59 12.09
CA PRO A 283 17.19 -4.66 11.08
C PRO A 283 16.40 -5.98 11.18
N ALA A 284 16.50 -6.76 10.08
CA ALA A 284 16.42 -8.24 9.98
C ALA A 284 14.99 -8.88 10.05
N ARG A 285 14.67 -10.07 9.46
CA ARG A 285 15.38 -11.07 8.61
C ARG A 285 14.37 -12.08 7.97
N GLN A 286 14.64 -12.57 6.74
CA GLN A 286 14.35 -13.94 6.17
C GLN A 286 12.87 -14.45 6.11
N ALA A 287 12.42 -15.41 5.26
CA ALA A 287 13.07 -16.44 4.43
C ALA A 287 12.26 -16.88 3.16
N ALA A 288 12.93 -17.62 2.25
CA ALA A 288 12.50 -18.67 1.27
C ALA A 288 11.26 -18.53 0.33
N ALA A 289 11.33 -19.20 -0.84
CA ALA A 289 10.31 -19.29 -1.89
C ALA A 289 10.45 -20.60 -2.71
N PRO A 290 9.42 -21.04 -3.47
CA PRO A 290 9.56 -22.02 -4.56
C PRO A 290 9.21 -21.49 -5.98
N GLU A 291 9.54 -22.35 -6.95
CA GLU A 291 9.62 -22.32 -8.42
C GLU A 291 8.35 -21.90 -9.23
N PRO A 292 8.44 -21.68 -10.58
CA PRO A 292 7.49 -20.85 -11.34
C PRO A 292 6.37 -21.59 -12.10
N VAL A 293 5.25 -20.88 -12.35
CA VAL A 293 4.14 -21.32 -13.22
C VAL A 293 3.83 -20.28 -14.31
N GLU A 294 3.36 -20.75 -15.47
CA GLU A 294 3.22 -19.99 -16.71
C GLU A 294 2.08 -18.95 -16.72
N SER A 295 2.31 -17.85 -17.45
CA SER A 295 1.33 -17.01 -18.17
C SER A 295 -0.12 -16.99 -17.65
N ILE A 296 -0.46 -16.04 -16.76
CA ILE A 296 -1.83 -15.80 -16.29
C ILE A 296 -2.24 -14.34 -16.57
N GLY A 297 -3.47 -14.13 -17.05
CA GLY A 297 -4.17 -12.82 -17.02
C GLY A 297 -4.41 -12.32 -15.59
N SER A 298 -5.25 -11.30 -15.39
CA SER A 298 -5.45 -10.75 -14.04
C SER A 298 -5.93 -11.82 -13.05
N LEU A 299 -5.60 -11.65 -11.77
CA LEU A 299 -5.99 -12.62 -10.73
C LEU A 299 -7.52 -12.81 -10.65
N SER A 300 -8.33 -11.80 -10.97
CA SER A 300 -9.79 -11.96 -11.07
C SER A 300 -10.18 -12.78 -12.31
N GLU A 301 -9.64 -12.48 -13.50
CA GLU A 301 -9.89 -13.29 -14.71
C GLU A 301 -9.37 -14.73 -14.60
N GLY A 302 -8.31 -14.97 -13.82
CA GLY A 302 -7.83 -16.32 -13.51
C GLY A 302 -8.81 -17.12 -12.68
N ARG A 303 -9.35 -16.50 -11.62
CA ARG A 303 -10.35 -17.11 -10.72
C ARG A 303 -11.71 -17.26 -11.39
N GLU A 304 -12.09 -16.30 -12.24
CA GLU A 304 -13.27 -16.37 -13.09
C GLU A 304 -13.16 -17.51 -14.13
N ARG A 305 -12.01 -17.66 -14.80
CA ARG A 305 -11.76 -18.82 -15.68
C ARG A 305 -11.78 -20.14 -14.92
N ALA A 306 -11.27 -20.19 -13.68
CA ALA A 306 -11.35 -21.38 -12.84
C ALA A 306 -12.80 -21.76 -12.51
N ARG A 307 -13.65 -20.79 -12.13
CA ARG A 307 -15.10 -21.01 -11.94
C ARG A 307 -15.84 -21.41 -13.21
N GLN A 308 -15.49 -20.83 -14.36
CA GLN A 308 -16.08 -21.21 -15.65
C GLN A 308 -15.69 -22.62 -16.10
N ALA A 309 -14.53 -23.13 -15.63
CA ALA A 309 -14.07 -24.49 -15.89
C ALA A 309 -14.55 -25.53 -14.85
N ASP A 310 -14.89 -25.11 -13.63
CA ASP A 310 -15.32 -25.98 -12.53
C ASP A 310 -16.70 -25.57 -11.99
N ALA A 311 -17.72 -26.38 -12.31
CA ALA A 311 -19.10 -26.17 -11.89
C ALA A 311 -19.29 -26.23 -10.36
N GLU A 312 -18.41 -26.91 -9.62
CA GLU A 312 -18.46 -26.95 -8.16
C GLU A 312 -17.98 -25.62 -7.55
N LEU A 313 -16.92 -25.02 -8.12
CA LEU A 313 -16.47 -23.68 -7.75
C LEU A 313 -17.51 -22.60 -8.08
N ALA A 314 -18.17 -22.70 -9.24
CA ALA A 314 -19.28 -21.81 -9.59
C ALA A 314 -20.46 -21.93 -8.60
N ALA A 315 -20.85 -23.15 -8.23
CA ALA A 315 -21.92 -23.37 -7.25
C ALA A 315 -21.55 -22.83 -5.86
N ARG A 316 -20.30 -23.02 -5.41
CA ARG A 316 -19.80 -22.45 -4.15
C ARG A 316 -19.78 -20.93 -4.17
N TYR A 317 -19.44 -20.29 -5.31
CA TYR A 317 -19.40 -18.83 -5.45
C TYR A 317 -20.78 -18.19 -5.21
N THR A 318 -21.83 -18.78 -5.78
CA THR A 318 -23.21 -18.37 -5.52
C THR A 318 -23.59 -18.61 -4.06
N ARG A 319 -23.34 -19.82 -3.54
CA ARG A 319 -23.66 -20.19 -2.14
C ARG A 319 -23.00 -19.28 -1.10
N TYR A 320 -21.77 -18.84 -1.33
CA TYR A 320 -21.04 -17.94 -0.43
C TYR A 320 -21.70 -16.56 -0.32
N GLN A 321 -22.37 -16.09 -1.37
CA GLN A 321 -23.09 -14.83 -1.35
C GLN A 321 -24.51 -14.99 -0.80
N GLU A 322 -25.24 -16.02 -1.26
CA GLU A 322 -26.67 -16.20 -0.95
C GLU A 322 -26.90 -16.83 0.43
N ASP A 323 -26.24 -17.94 0.75
CA ASP A 323 -26.44 -18.68 2.02
C ASP A 323 -25.56 -18.14 3.16
N LEU A 324 -24.33 -17.73 2.84
CA LEU A 324 -23.34 -17.27 3.84
C LEU A 324 -23.22 -15.75 3.96
N GLY A 325 -23.88 -14.98 3.08
CA GLY A 325 -23.93 -13.51 3.14
C GLY A 325 -22.58 -12.81 2.93
N LEU A 326 -21.62 -13.45 2.25
CA LEU A 326 -20.30 -12.86 1.96
C LEU A 326 -20.38 -11.88 0.78
N ALA A 327 -19.49 -10.88 0.79
CA ALA A 327 -19.38 -9.96 -0.34
C ALA A 327 -18.83 -10.67 -1.59
N ALA A 328 -19.23 -10.23 -2.79
CA ALA A 328 -18.81 -10.81 -4.07
C ALA A 328 -17.28 -10.92 -4.20
N GLU A 329 -16.52 -9.91 -3.73
CA GLU A 329 -15.05 -9.93 -3.70
C GLU A 329 -14.48 -11.05 -2.80
N GLN A 330 -15.10 -11.30 -1.64
CA GLN A 330 -14.70 -12.39 -0.74
C GLN A 330 -15.04 -13.75 -1.36
N ALA A 331 -16.23 -13.89 -1.94
CA ALA A 331 -16.61 -15.11 -2.66
C ALA A 331 -15.68 -15.37 -3.86
N ASP A 332 -15.30 -14.33 -4.61
CA ASP A 332 -14.35 -14.39 -5.73
C ASP A 332 -12.95 -14.85 -5.27
N ILE A 333 -12.51 -14.43 -4.08
CA ILE A 333 -11.25 -14.89 -3.47
C ILE A 333 -11.36 -16.37 -3.07
N LEU A 334 -12.35 -16.72 -2.26
CA LEU A 334 -12.47 -18.05 -1.67
C LEU A 334 -12.69 -19.15 -2.72
N THR A 335 -13.32 -18.82 -3.84
CA THR A 335 -13.55 -19.74 -4.97
C THR A 335 -12.47 -19.68 -6.05
N GLY A 336 -11.34 -19.04 -5.77
CA GLY A 336 -10.24 -18.89 -6.73
C GLY A 336 -9.51 -20.19 -7.08
N SER A 337 -9.62 -21.21 -6.23
CA SER A 337 -9.15 -22.58 -6.49
C SER A 337 -9.94 -23.56 -5.63
N ARG A 338 -9.93 -24.85 -6.01
CA ARG A 338 -10.58 -25.92 -5.24
C ARG A 338 -9.98 -26.06 -3.85
N ASP A 339 -8.66 -26.11 -3.75
CA ASP A 339 -7.93 -26.21 -2.48
C ASP A 339 -8.30 -25.09 -1.49
N LEU A 340 -8.40 -23.83 -1.98
CA LEU A 340 -8.76 -22.69 -1.12
C LEU A 340 -10.23 -22.73 -0.68
N ALA A 341 -11.12 -23.19 -1.57
CA ALA A 341 -12.53 -23.38 -1.24
C ALA A 341 -12.72 -24.52 -0.22
N ASP A 342 -12.04 -25.65 -0.40
CA ASP A 342 -12.06 -26.79 0.54
C ASP A 342 -11.46 -26.42 1.90
N PHE A 343 -10.40 -25.61 1.91
CA PHE A 343 -9.82 -25.05 3.12
C PHE A 343 -10.82 -24.12 3.85
N PHE A 344 -11.58 -23.28 3.13
CA PHE A 344 -12.65 -22.48 3.71
C PHE A 344 -13.81 -23.32 4.27
N GLU A 345 -14.31 -24.33 3.55
CA GLU A 345 -15.34 -25.25 4.07
C GLU A 345 -14.87 -25.95 5.35
N THR A 346 -13.63 -26.42 5.37
CA THR A 346 -13.06 -27.15 6.50
C THR A 346 -12.90 -26.26 7.73
N ALA A 347 -12.51 -24.99 7.54
CA ALA A 347 -12.43 -24.01 8.62
C ALA A 347 -13.83 -23.60 9.12
N LEU A 348 -14.80 -23.43 8.21
CA LEU A 348 -16.19 -23.12 8.54
C LEU A 348 -16.86 -24.25 9.34
N GLY A 349 -16.57 -25.51 9.01
CA GLY A 349 -17.07 -26.70 9.70
C GLY A 349 -16.69 -26.83 11.18
N VAL A 350 -15.74 -26.04 11.67
CA VAL A 350 -15.35 -25.99 13.10
C VAL A 350 -16.31 -25.15 13.94
N GLY A 351 -17.08 -24.25 13.32
CA GLY A 351 -18.11 -23.43 14.00
C GLY A 351 -17.74 -21.98 14.27
N GLY A 352 -16.73 -21.43 13.59
CA GLY A 352 -16.58 -19.97 13.45
C GLY A 352 -17.59 -19.41 12.43
N SER A 353 -17.95 -18.13 12.52
CA SER A 353 -18.86 -17.52 11.55
C SER A 353 -18.21 -17.38 10.17
N ALA A 354 -18.99 -17.60 9.11
CA ALA A 354 -18.50 -17.52 7.73
C ALA A 354 -17.79 -16.19 7.42
N ARG A 355 -18.28 -15.08 7.97
CA ARG A 355 -17.66 -13.75 7.82
C ARG A 355 -16.29 -13.65 8.50
N THR A 356 -16.13 -14.19 9.71
CA THR A 356 -14.85 -14.17 10.42
C THR A 356 -13.83 -15.09 9.74
N VAL A 357 -14.23 -16.29 9.34
CA VAL A 357 -13.37 -17.20 8.56
C VAL A 357 -12.96 -16.56 7.21
N ALA A 358 -13.91 -15.97 6.47
CA ALA A 358 -13.64 -15.29 5.21
C ALA A 358 -12.67 -14.10 5.37
N ASN A 359 -12.84 -13.30 6.43
CA ASN A 359 -11.94 -12.18 6.73
C ASN A 359 -10.51 -12.66 7.04
N LEU A 360 -10.35 -13.73 7.83
CA LEU A 360 -9.02 -14.29 8.11
C LEU A 360 -8.36 -14.82 6.84
N ILE A 361 -9.12 -15.48 5.95
CA ILE A 361 -8.55 -15.98 4.70
C ILE A 361 -8.17 -14.85 3.73
N THR A 362 -9.04 -13.87 3.55
CA THR A 362 -8.83 -12.75 2.60
C THR A 362 -7.73 -11.78 3.05
N ASN A 363 -7.61 -11.51 4.34
CA ASN A 363 -6.64 -10.51 4.85
C ASN A 363 -5.30 -11.11 5.26
N ASP A 364 -5.32 -12.30 5.88
CA ASP A 364 -4.15 -12.88 6.53
C ASP A 364 -3.64 -14.10 5.74
N VAL A 365 -4.47 -15.10 5.44
CA VAL A 365 -4.03 -16.31 4.71
C VAL A 365 -3.59 -16.02 3.27
N GLN A 366 -4.32 -15.21 2.50
CA GLN A 366 -3.91 -14.83 1.14
C GLN A 366 -2.51 -14.19 1.10
N ARG A 367 -2.14 -13.44 2.15
CA ARG A 367 -0.83 -12.80 2.27
C ARG A 367 0.30 -13.80 2.48
N GLU A 368 0.03 -14.91 3.17
CA GLU A 368 0.99 -15.99 3.39
C GLU A 368 1.08 -16.98 2.22
N LEU A 369 -0.02 -17.18 1.48
CA LEU A 369 -0.05 -18.05 0.30
C LEU A 369 0.89 -17.55 -0.80
N LYS A 370 0.64 -16.38 -1.40
CA LYS A 370 1.38 -15.89 -2.60
C LYS A 370 1.41 -16.95 -3.72
N ASP A 371 2.49 -17.73 -3.80
CA ASP A 371 2.74 -18.79 -4.77
C ASP A 371 2.60 -20.22 -4.17
N LYS A 372 2.38 -20.32 -2.85
CA LYS A 372 2.24 -21.58 -2.09
C LYS A 372 0.80 -22.11 -2.10
N SER A 373 0.64 -23.43 -2.00
CA SER A 373 -0.66 -24.05 -1.69
C SER A 373 -1.04 -23.89 -0.22
N VAL A 374 -2.35 -23.95 0.08
CA VAL A 374 -2.88 -24.06 1.45
C VAL A 374 -2.35 -25.27 2.21
N ALA A 375 -1.88 -26.31 1.50
CA ALA A 375 -1.24 -27.48 2.09
C ALA A 375 0.18 -27.20 2.65
N GLU A 376 0.81 -26.08 2.26
CA GLU A 376 2.13 -25.66 2.74
C GLU A 376 2.05 -24.72 3.96
N LEU A 377 0.84 -24.40 4.44
CA LEU A 377 0.65 -23.60 5.64
C LEU A 377 1.07 -24.40 6.89
N PRO A 378 1.78 -23.79 7.86
CA PRO A 378 2.18 -24.48 9.09
C PRO A 378 1.03 -24.72 10.09
N PHE A 379 -0.20 -24.38 9.71
CA PHE A 379 -1.43 -24.61 10.46
C PHE A 379 -2.53 -25.15 9.55
N THR A 380 -3.48 -25.89 10.11
CA THR A 380 -4.59 -26.50 9.37
C THR A 380 -5.78 -25.55 9.21
N ALA A 381 -6.66 -25.84 8.25
CA ALA A 381 -7.98 -25.19 8.16
C ALA A 381 -8.75 -25.29 9.48
N THR A 382 -8.66 -26.43 10.18
CA THR A 382 -9.28 -26.63 11.50
C THR A 382 -8.79 -25.60 12.53
N TYR A 383 -7.47 -25.34 12.57
CA TYR A 383 -6.91 -24.32 13.46
C TYR A 383 -7.33 -22.89 13.08
N LEU A 384 -7.55 -22.59 11.79
CA LEU A 384 -8.13 -21.31 11.41
C LEU A 384 -9.61 -21.18 11.83
N GLY A 385 -10.37 -22.27 11.76
CA GLY A 385 -11.73 -22.37 12.29
C GLY A 385 -11.80 -22.20 13.82
N GLU A 386 -10.88 -22.83 14.56
CA GLU A 386 -10.70 -22.62 16.00
C GLU A 386 -10.39 -21.14 16.32
N LEU A 387 -9.51 -20.50 15.54
CA LEU A 387 -9.19 -19.07 15.73
C LEU A 387 -10.43 -18.19 15.49
N ALA A 388 -11.19 -18.45 14.42
CA ALA A 388 -12.43 -17.75 14.14
C ALA A 388 -13.45 -17.90 15.28
N GLN A 389 -13.58 -19.10 15.85
CA GLN A 389 -14.45 -19.35 17.00
C GLN A 389 -14.02 -18.57 18.25
N ILE A 390 -12.71 -18.50 18.55
CA ILE A 390 -12.17 -17.75 19.70
C ILE A 390 -12.38 -16.24 19.54
N ILE A 391 -12.29 -15.72 18.30
CA ILE A 391 -12.61 -14.32 17.96
C ILE A 391 -14.10 -14.05 18.12
N ASP A 392 -14.96 -14.91 17.56
CA ASP A 392 -16.42 -14.72 17.60
C ASP A 392 -17.00 -14.89 19.01
N ALA A 393 -16.34 -15.69 19.86
CA ALA A 393 -16.63 -15.81 21.29
C ALA A 393 -16.13 -14.62 22.13
N GLY A 394 -15.39 -13.67 21.55
CA GLY A 394 -14.86 -12.50 22.25
C GLY A 394 -13.70 -12.80 23.22
N THR A 395 -13.17 -14.03 23.23
CA THR A 395 -12.06 -14.44 24.12
C THR A 395 -10.77 -13.66 23.81
N ILE A 396 -10.59 -13.22 22.57
CA ILE A 396 -9.46 -12.38 22.15
C ILE A 396 -9.94 -11.23 21.24
N ASN A 397 -9.39 -10.03 21.42
CA ASN A 397 -9.64 -8.91 20.51
C ASN A 397 -8.85 -9.01 19.19
N SER A 398 -9.13 -8.11 18.24
CA SER A 398 -8.53 -8.10 16.89
C SER A 398 -7.02 -7.89 16.84
N ASN A 399 -6.39 -7.37 17.91
CA ASN A 399 -4.92 -7.30 18.00
C ASN A 399 -4.35 -8.63 18.50
N ALA A 400 -4.96 -9.23 19.53
CA ALA A 400 -4.58 -10.54 20.03
C ALA A 400 -4.79 -11.64 18.97
N ALA A 401 -5.86 -11.58 18.19
CA ALA A 401 -6.11 -12.44 17.03
C ALA A 401 -4.94 -12.44 16.02
N LYS A 402 -4.38 -11.25 15.72
CA LYS A 402 -3.22 -11.12 14.83
C LYS A 402 -1.95 -11.70 15.43
N THR A 403 -1.74 -11.55 16.74
CA THR A 403 -0.62 -12.20 17.44
C THR A 403 -0.74 -13.72 17.40
N VAL A 404 -1.94 -14.27 17.67
CA VAL A 404 -2.19 -15.71 17.61
C VAL A 404 -1.99 -16.25 16.19
N TYR A 405 -2.53 -15.56 15.18
CA TYR A 405 -2.30 -15.91 13.78
C TYR A 405 -0.82 -15.89 13.40
N ALA A 406 -0.05 -14.87 13.82
CA ALA A 406 1.37 -14.77 13.52
C ALA A 406 2.18 -15.93 14.12
N GLU A 407 1.87 -16.37 15.35
CA GLU A 407 2.49 -17.56 15.96
C GLU A 407 2.11 -18.84 15.21
N MET A 408 0.83 -19.00 14.83
CA MET A 408 0.38 -20.13 13.99
C MET A 408 1.14 -20.16 12.66
N ALA A 409 1.33 -19.01 12.01
CA ALA A 409 2.04 -18.86 10.75
C ALA A 409 3.57 -19.04 10.88
N ALA A 410 4.14 -18.85 12.08
CA ALA A 410 5.58 -18.98 12.32
C ALA A 410 6.01 -20.38 12.80
N GLY A 411 5.19 -21.06 13.62
CA GLY A 411 5.56 -22.33 14.26
C GLY A 411 4.47 -23.40 14.31
N GLY A 412 3.27 -23.10 13.80
CA GLY A 412 2.11 -23.99 13.88
C GLY A 412 1.53 -24.16 15.29
N GLY A 413 0.57 -25.07 15.42
CA GLY A 413 -0.12 -25.40 16.68
C GLY A 413 -1.51 -24.76 16.83
N SER A 414 -2.27 -25.25 17.82
CA SER A 414 -3.65 -24.79 18.05
C SER A 414 -3.69 -23.35 18.59
N PRO A 415 -4.60 -22.49 18.08
CA PRO A 415 -4.82 -21.14 18.57
C PRO A 415 -5.04 -21.09 20.09
N LYS A 416 -5.78 -22.06 20.65
CA LYS A 416 -6.10 -22.10 22.08
C LYS A 416 -4.84 -22.27 22.94
N ALA A 417 -3.90 -23.09 22.51
CA ALA A 417 -2.62 -23.27 23.21
C ALA A 417 -1.76 -22.00 23.15
N ILE A 418 -1.79 -21.27 22.02
CA ILE A 418 -1.07 -20.01 21.83
C ILE A 418 -1.68 -18.89 22.70
N VAL A 419 -3.01 -18.79 22.76
CA VAL A 419 -3.72 -17.83 23.64
C VAL A 419 -3.33 -18.04 25.11
N THR A 420 -3.33 -19.28 25.59
CA THR A 420 -2.90 -19.61 26.96
C THR A 420 -1.41 -19.33 27.18
N LYS A 421 -0.54 -19.76 26.27
CA LYS A 421 0.93 -19.57 26.34
C LYS A 421 1.31 -18.09 26.45
N LEU A 422 0.61 -17.22 25.72
CA LEU A 422 0.91 -15.79 25.65
C LEU A 422 0.07 -14.93 26.61
N GLY A 423 -0.82 -15.53 27.42
CA GLY A 423 -1.71 -14.80 28.32
C GLY A 423 -2.63 -13.82 27.59
N LEU A 424 -3.07 -14.17 26.38
CA LEU A 424 -3.87 -13.30 25.51
C LEU A 424 -5.38 -13.43 25.75
N ASP A 425 -5.80 -14.29 26.66
CA ASP A 425 -7.19 -14.41 27.09
C ASP A 425 -7.63 -13.08 27.73
N GLN A 426 -8.64 -12.46 27.12
CA GLN A 426 -9.18 -11.16 27.51
C GLN A 426 -10.59 -11.28 28.11
N SER A 427 -11.05 -12.49 28.39
CA SER A 427 -12.31 -12.69 29.10
C SER A 427 -12.25 -12.03 30.48
N VAL A 428 -13.03 -10.96 30.63
CA VAL A 428 -13.41 -10.42 31.94
C VAL A 428 -14.58 -11.26 32.42
N ASP A 429 -14.52 -11.78 33.65
CA ASP A 429 -15.60 -12.60 34.18
C ASP A 429 -16.91 -11.79 34.20
N ALA A 430 -18.04 -12.44 33.89
CA ALA A 430 -19.33 -11.75 33.80
C ALA A 430 -19.72 -11.04 35.11
N SER A 431 -19.35 -11.59 36.27
CA SER A 431 -19.60 -10.98 37.58
C SER A 431 -18.67 -9.79 37.87
N GLU A 432 -17.41 -9.87 37.43
CA GLU A 432 -16.45 -8.75 37.50
C GLU A 432 -16.90 -7.60 36.59
N LEU A 433 -17.35 -7.93 35.37
CA LEU A 433 -17.87 -6.95 34.41
C LEU A 433 -19.15 -6.28 34.91
N GLU A 434 -20.09 -7.04 35.50
CA GLU A 434 -21.29 -6.47 36.13
C GLU A 434 -20.95 -5.54 37.30
N ALA A 435 -19.94 -5.86 38.11
CA ALA A 435 -19.46 -5.01 39.21
C ALA A 435 -18.78 -3.72 38.70
N ILE A 436 -17.94 -3.79 37.67
CA ILE A 436 -17.31 -2.62 37.04
C ILE A 436 -18.38 -1.70 36.43
N ILE A 437 -19.37 -2.27 35.74
CA ILE A 437 -20.49 -1.50 35.15
C ILE A 437 -21.30 -0.81 36.25
N ALA A 438 -21.67 -1.52 37.32
CA ALA A 438 -22.38 -0.94 38.46
C ALA A 438 -21.60 0.23 39.09
N GLY A 439 -20.27 0.11 39.22
CA GLY A 439 -19.39 1.19 39.69
C GLY A 439 -19.37 2.41 38.77
N VAL A 440 -19.30 2.22 37.46
CA VAL A 440 -19.36 3.32 36.47
C VAL A 440 -20.71 4.03 36.50
N LEU A 441 -21.82 3.28 36.61
CA LEU A 441 -23.16 3.86 36.70
C LEU A 441 -23.37 4.63 38.02
N ALA A 442 -22.91 4.08 39.15
CA ALA A 442 -22.96 4.73 40.46
C ALA A 442 -22.12 6.02 40.53
N GLY A 443 -21.03 6.11 39.76
CA GLY A 443 -20.24 7.33 39.62
C GLY A 443 -20.87 8.44 38.78
N MET A 444 -22.01 8.18 38.11
CA MET A 444 -22.66 9.12 37.20
C MET A 444 -24.20 9.18 37.32
N PRO A 445 -24.77 9.37 38.53
CA PRO A 445 -26.22 9.26 38.76
C PRO A 445 -27.05 10.21 37.88
N ASP A 446 -26.59 11.44 37.66
CA ASP A 446 -27.27 12.41 36.80
C ASP A 446 -27.41 11.94 35.35
N LYS A 447 -26.36 11.28 34.81
CA LYS A 447 -26.38 10.75 33.44
C LYS A 447 -27.22 9.49 33.31
N VAL A 448 -27.31 8.68 34.37
CA VAL A 448 -28.27 7.56 34.43
C VAL A 448 -29.70 8.10 34.42
N GLY A 449 -29.97 9.18 35.16
CA GLY A 449 -31.25 9.90 35.12
C GLY A 449 -31.57 10.45 33.73
N GLU A 450 -30.63 11.11 33.06
CA GLU A 450 -30.80 11.61 31.70
C GLU A 450 -31.07 10.50 30.67
N TYR A 451 -30.39 9.33 30.79
CA TYR A 451 -30.63 8.17 29.92
C TYR A 451 -32.02 7.60 30.11
N ARG A 452 -32.43 7.34 31.36
CA ARG A 452 -33.78 6.88 31.72
C ARG A 452 -34.87 7.89 31.33
N GLY A 453 -34.54 9.19 31.31
CA GLY A 453 -35.37 10.26 30.76
C GLY A 453 -35.46 10.32 29.23
N GLY A 454 -34.91 9.34 28.51
CA GLY A 454 -35.04 9.18 27.06
C GLY A 454 -33.81 9.57 26.22
N LYS A 455 -32.71 10.05 26.82
CA LYS A 455 -31.47 10.38 26.09
C LYS A 455 -30.63 9.14 25.81
N THR A 456 -31.13 8.23 24.98
CA THR A 456 -30.50 6.94 24.66
C THR A 456 -29.11 7.06 24.00
N SER A 457 -28.77 8.21 23.43
CA SER A 457 -27.43 8.51 22.89
C SER A 457 -26.31 8.45 23.94
N LEU A 458 -26.64 8.55 25.24
CA LEU A 458 -25.67 8.39 26.33
C LEU A 458 -25.11 6.96 26.47
N LEU A 459 -25.71 5.95 25.84
CA LEU A 459 -25.19 4.57 25.87
C LEU A 459 -23.75 4.48 25.36
N GLY A 460 -23.40 5.26 24.34
CA GLY A 460 -22.02 5.34 23.82
C GLY A 460 -21.02 5.91 24.83
N MET A 461 -21.46 6.85 25.67
CA MET A 461 -20.65 7.44 26.74
C MET A 461 -20.35 6.41 27.83
N PHE A 462 -21.38 5.70 28.32
CA PHE A 462 -21.23 4.64 29.31
C PHE A 462 -20.36 3.49 28.77
N THR A 463 -20.59 3.07 27.52
CA THR A 463 -19.75 2.05 26.85
C THR A 463 -18.28 2.49 26.86
N GLY A 464 -17.99 3.74 26.49
CA GLY A 464 -16.62 4.27 26.48
C GLY A 464 -15.97 4.34 27.87
N GLN A 465 -16.73 4.56 28.94
CA GLN A 465 -16.18 4.55 30.31
C GLN A 465 -15.93 3.14 30.83
N VAL A 466 -16.84 2.19 30.59
CA VAL A 466 -16.65 0.77 30.97
C VAL A 466 -15.48 0.16 30.20
N MET A 467 -15.32 0.48 28.91
CA MET A 467 -14.15 0.08 28.13
C MET A 467 -12.85 0.64 28.71
N ARG A 468 -12.82 1.90 29.17
CA ARG A 468 -11.63 2.44 29.87
C ARG A 468 -11.38 1.75 31.22
N ALA A 469 -12.42 1.53 32.03
CA ALA A 469 -12.31 0.90 33.34
C ALA A 469 -11.81 -0.55 33.27
N THR A 470 -12.17 -1.28 32.20
CA THR A 470 -11.68 -2.64 31.92
C THR A 470 -10.33 -2.67 31.18
N GLY A 471 -9.67 -1.52 30.97
CA GLY A 471 -8.40 -1.45 30.22
C GLY A 471 -8.53 -1.84 28.74
N ASN A 472 -9.73 -1.67 28.16
CA ASN A 472 -10.17 -2.15 26.85
C ASN A 472 -10.09 -3.68 26.67
N LYS A 473 -10.23 -4.45 27.75
CA LYS A 473 -10.23 -5.93 27.70
C LYS A 473 -11.62 -6.54 27.47
N ALA A 474 -12.68 -5.93 28.01
CA ALA A 474 -14.03 -6.49 27.89
C ALA A 474 -14.59 -6.40 26.46
N ASP A 475 -15.44 -7.35 26.08
CA ASP A 475 -16.12 -7.32 24.77
C ASP A 475 -17.14 -6.17 24.69
N PRO A 476 -17.08 -5.29 23.66
CA PRO A 476 -17.99 -4.16 23.52
C PRO A 476 -19.47 -4.53 23.41
N LYS A 477 -19.83 -5.71 22.87
CA LYS A 477 -21.24 -6.13 22.74
C LYS A 477 -21.77 -6.60 24.09
N GLN A 478 -20.98 -7.39 24.84
CA GLN A 478 -21.28 -7.83 26.19
C GLN A 478 -21.43 -6.62 27.13
N VAL A 479 -20.50 -5.65 27.06
CA VAL A 479 -20.58 -4.36 27.76
C VAL A 479 -21.90 -3.65 27.45
N GLN A 480 -22.27 -3.50 26.17
CA GLN A 480 -23.52 -2.84 25.79
C GLN A 480 -24.77 -3.61 26.24
N GLN A 481 -24.75 -4.94 26.21
CA GLN A 481 -25.88 -5.77 26.62
C GLN A 481 -26.14 -5.67 28.12
N ILE A 482 -25.09 -5.71 28.94
CA ILE A 482 -25.19 -5.56 30.40
C ILE A 482 -25.55 -4.11 30.77
N LEU A 483 -24.93 -3.11 30.11
CA LEU A 483 -25.27 -1.70 30.31
C LEU A 483 -26.74 -1.41 30.05
N LYS A 484 -27.31 -1.88 28.94
CA LYS A 484 -28.75 -1.74 28.67
C LYS A 484 -29.57 -2.36 29.79
N ARG A 485 -29.28 -3.62 30.17
CA ARG A 485 -29.99 -4.32 31.25
C ARG A 485 -29.96 -3.56 32.58
N GLN A 486 -28.81 -2.99 32.98
CA GLN A 486 -28.69 -2.24 34.25
C GLN A 486 -29.27 -0.81 34.19
N LEU A 487 -29.31 -0.19 33.00
CA LEU A 487 -29.90 1.14 32.80
C LEU A 487 -31.43 1.09 32.65
N GLU A 488 -31.97 -0.02 32.12
CA GLU A 488 -33.40 -0.27 31.88
C GLU A 488 -34.10 -0.98 33.06
N ALA A 489 -33.33 -1.57 33.99
CA ALA A 489 -33.77 -1.94 35.33
C ALA A 489 -33.87 -0.73 36.26
#